data_AF-A0A3D4NDL1-F1
#
_entry.id   AF-A0A3D4NDL1-F1
#
_cell.length_a   1.000
_cell.length_b   1.000
_cell.length_c   1.000
_cell.angle_alpha   90.00
_cell.angle_beta   90.00
_cell.angle_gamma   90.00
#
_symmetry.space_group_name_H-M   'P 1'
#
loop_
_entity.id
_entity.type
_entity.pdbx_description
1 polymer ?
#
loop_
_entity_poly.entity_id
_entity_poly.type
_entity_poly.pdbx_seq_one_letter_code
_entity_poly.pdbx_strand_id
1 'polypeptide(L)'
;MVYHSVPSNKTYSDHMTNFELIRTDISKVFYVDENKIIDYVEATQKIIYPREVDLKRVEMIDLMRKQGSNMYHNGKILHIDMVSNKPFIHLVKSDEPRDILE
;
A
#
# COMPACT_ATOMS: atom_id res chain seq x y z
N MET A 1 -34.95 -29.73 16.82
CA MET A 1 -34.37 -28.53 17.47
C MET A 1 -32.86 -28.61 17.31
N VAL A 2 -32.29 -27.79 16.43
CA VAL A 2 -30.83 -27.69 16.29
C VAL A 2 -30.42 -26.44 17.06
N TYR A 3 -29.70 -26.64 18.17
CA TYR A 3 -29.12 -25.55 18.95
C TYR A 3 -27.91 -25.01 18.21
N HIS A 4 -27.98 -23.77 17.72
CA HIS A 4 -26.79 -23.04 17.30
C HIS A 4 -26.19 -22.37 18.53
N SER A 5 -25.16 -22.98 19.11
CA SER A 5 -24.27 -22.32 20.06
C SER A 5 -23.51 -21.23 19.32
N VAL A 6 -23.84 -19.96 19.58
CA VAL A 6 -23.05 -18.82 19.12
C VAL A 6 -21.75 -18.83 19.93
N PRO A 7 -20.55 -18.92 19.32
CA PRO A 7 -19.31 -18.83 20.08
C PRO A 7 -19.13 -17.39 20.55
N SER A 8 -19.34 -17.16 21.85
CA SER A 8 -19.13 -15.89 22.54
C SER A 8 -17.64 -15.65 22.81
N ASN A 9 -16.78 -15.63 21.79
CA ASN A 9 -15.43 -15.07 21.90
C ASN A 9 -14.71 -14.98 20.54
N LYS A 10 -15.24 -14.18 19.62
CA LYS A 10 -14.43 -13.73 18.48
C LYS A 10 -13.82 -12.37 18.82
N THR A 11 -12.73 -12.40 19.57
CA THR A 11 -11.80 -11.28 19.63
C THR A 11 -11.20 -11.16 18.23
N TYR A 12 -11.64 -10.16 17.47
CA TYR A 12 -11.00 -9.86 16.20
C TYR A 12 -9.58 -9.38 16.52
N SER A 13 -8.58 -10.03 15.95
CA SER A 13 -7.17 -9.65 16.10
C SER A 13 -6.98 -8.22 15.58
N ASP A 14 -6.35 -7.35 16.37
CA ASP A 14 -5.88 -6.00 16.02
C ASP A 14 -4.85 -5.98 14.86
N HIS A 15 -4.59 -7.13 14.25
CA HIS A 15 -3.74 -7.29 13.07
C HIS A 15 -4.54 -7.54 11.79
N MET A 16 -5.66 -6.82 11.59
CA MET A 16 -6.15 -6.59 10.23
C MET A 16 -5.22 -5.59 9.56
N THR A 17 -4.10 -6.12 9.04
CA THR A 17 -3.24 -5.46 8.06
C THR A 17 -4.14 -4.77 7.04
N ASN A 18 -3.92 -3.46 6.82
CA ASN A 18 -4.71 -2.63 5.92
C ASN A 18 -5.00 -3.40 4.63
N PHE A 19 -6.26 -3.81 4.42
CA PHE A 19 -6.69 -4.31 3.13
C PHE A 19 -6.53 -3.15 2.16
N GLU A 20 -5.51 -3.18 1.32
CA GLU A 20 -5.50 -2.40 0.10
C GLU A 20 -6.78 -2.80 -0.65
N LEU A 21 -7.77 -1.91 -0.65
CA LEU A 21 -9.03 -2.10 -1.37
C LEU A 21 -8.74 -1.93 -2.85
N ILE A 22 -8.27 -3.03 -3.45
CA ILE A 22 -8.02 -3.16 -4.88
C ILE A 22 -9.37 -3.40 -5.56
N ARG A 23 -9.77 -2.49 -6.46
CA ARG A 23 -10.80 -2.78 -7.48
C ARG A 23 -10.15 -3.50 -8.61
N THR A 24 -10.77 -4.56 -9.06
CA THR A 24 -10.49 -5.13 -10.36
C THR A 24 -11.65 -4.80 -11.28
N ASP A 25 -11.44 -3.87 -12.21
CA ASP A 25 -12.40 -3.56 -13.26
C ASP A 25 -12.08 -4.44 -14.47
N ILE A 26 -12.96 -5.41 -14.78
CA ILE A 26 -12.83 -6.25 -15.98
C ILE A 26 -13.27 -5.43 -17.20
N SER A 27 -12.37 -5.26 -18.18
CA SER A 27 -12.64 -4.52 -19.41
C SER A 27 -13.17 -5.41 -20.52
N LYS A 28 -12.68 -6.66 -20.61
CA LYS A 28 -13.09 -7.64 -21.63
C LYS A 28 -13.05 -9.06 -21.09
N VAL A 29 -13.92 -9.90 -21.64
CA VAL A 29 -14.03 -11.33 -21.31
C VAL A 29 -13.97 -12.11 -22.61
N PHE A 30 -13.08 -13.10 -22.68
CA PHE A 30 -12.92 -13.99 -23.81
C PHE A 30 -13.45 -15.37 -23.44
N TYR A 31 -14.21 -15.97 -24.35
CA TYR A 31 -14.90 -17.23 -24.13
C TYR A 31 -14.36 -18.31 -25.04
N VAL A 32 -14.40 -19.56 -24.59
CA VAL A 32 -14.26 -20.73 -25.45
C VAL A 32 -15.55 -20.91 -26.24
N ASP A 33 -15.45 -20.82 -27.58
CA ASP A 33 -16.56 -20.60 -28.52
C ASP A 33 -17.75 -21.57 -28.37
N GLU A 34 -17.52 -22.82 -27.99
CA GLU A 34 -18.56 -23.85 -28.01
C GLU A 34 -19.42 -23.89 -26.74
N ASN A 35 -18.87 -23.53 -25.59
CA ASN A 35 -19.55 -23.67 -24.29
C ASN A 35 -19.77 -22.34 -23.56
N LYS A 36 -19.33 -21.21 -24.13
CA LYS A 36 -19.33 -19.89 -23.47
C LYS A 36 -18.70 -19.92 -22.07
N ILE A 37 -17.68 -20.76 -21.89
CA ILE A 37 -16.87 -20.79 -20.67
C ILE A 37 -15.81 -19.70 -20.81
N ILE A 38 -15.60 -18.89 -19.76
CA ILE A 38 -14.55 -17.87 -19.76
C ILE A 38 -13.19 -18.56 -19.86
N ASP A 39 -12.43 -18.21 -20.90
CA ASP A 39 -11.04 -18.64 -21.06
C ASP A 39 -10.11 -17.68 -20.28
N TYR A 40 -10.18 -16.38 -20.61
CA TYR A 40 -9.43 -15.35 -19.91
C TYR A 40 -10.16 -14.00 -19.91
N VAL A 41 -9.73 -13.11 -19.01
CA VAL A 41 -10.25 -11.74 -18.86
C VAL A 41 -9.13 -10.71 -18.91
N GLU A 42 -9.39 -9.60 -19.58
CA GLU A 42 -8.58 -8.38 -19.43
C GLU A 42 -9.17 -7.56 -18.29
N ALA A 43 -8.36 -7.22 -17.29
CA ALA A 43 -8.79 -6.40 -16.18
C ALA A 43 -7.72 -5.38 -15.78
N THR A 44 -8.17 -4.23 -15.29
CA THR A 44 -7.32 -3.20 -14.71
C THR A 44 -7.52 -3.19 -13.20
N GLN A 45 -6.42 -3.25 -12.46
CA GLN A 45 -6.46 -3.07 -11.01
C GLN A 45 -6.33 -1.58 -10.67
N LYS A 46 -7.24 -1.09 -9.83
CA LYS A 46 -7.25 0.29 -9.31
C LYS A 46 -7.23 0.26 -7.80
N ILE A 47 -6.37 1.06 -7.18
CA ILE A 47 -6.40 1.30 -5.74
C ILE A 47 -7.52 2.31 -5.50
N ILE A 48 -8.62 1.90 -4.86
CA ILE A 48 -9.89 2.66 -4.90
C ILE A 48 -9.86 3.92 -4.06
N TYR A 49 -9.03 4.01 -3.02
CA TYR A 49 -8.98 5.20 -2.19
C TYR A 49 -7.54 5.58 -1.84
N PRO A 50 -7.02 6.72 -2.32
CA PRO A 50 -5.92 7.37 -1.63
C PRO A 50 -6.45 7.76 -0.25
N ARG A 51 -5.97 7.08 0.79
CA ARG A 51 -6.23 7.52 2.16
C ARG A 51 -5.27 8.66 2.44
N GLU A 52 -5.79 9.86 2.61
CA GLU A 52 -5.03 10.94 3.21
C GLU A 52 -4.70 10.55 4.64
N VAL A 53 -3.40 10.48 4.94
CA VAL A 53 -2.87 10.15 6.27
C VAL A 53 -1.91 11.25 6.66
N ASP A 54 -2.16 11.86 7.82
CA ASP A 54 -1.20 12.77 8.43
C ASP A 54 -0.15 11.94 9.15
N LEU A 55 1.09 11.99 8.66
CA LEU A 55 2.23 11.30 9.25
C LEU A 55 3.15 12.31 9.93
N LYS A 56 3.50 12.06 11.19
CA LYS A 56 4.61 12.74 11.84
C LYS A 56 5.92 12.29 11.18
N ARG A 57 6.96 13.11 11.30
CA ARG A 57 8.30 12.81 10.78
C ARG A 57 8.79 11.41 11.17
N VAL A 58 8.62 11.02 12.44
CA VAL A 58 9.06 9.70 12.93
C VAL A 58 8.32 8.55 12.23
N GLU A 59 7.01 8.71 12.00
CA GLU A 59 6.17 7.73 11.33
C GLU A 59 6.51 7.63 9.84
N MET A 60 6.81 8.77 9.21
CA MET A 60 7.26 8.82 7.82
C MET A 60 8.60 8.09 7.63
N ILE A 61 9.58 8.32 8.52
CA ILE A 61 10.88 7.63 8.47
C ILE A 61 10.71 6.12 8.68
N ASP A 62 9.88 5.71 9.64
CA ASP A 62 9.59 4.30 9.89
C ASP A 62 8.88 3.64 8.70
N LEU A 63 7.96 4.36 8.04
CA LEU A 63 7.28 3.89 6.84
C LEU A 63 8.27 3.71 5.67
N MET A 64 9.12 4.69 5.40
CA MET A 64 10.16 4.62 4.38
C MET A 64 11.14 3.47 4.63
N ARG A 65 11.51 3.19 5.89
CA ARG A 65 12.36 2.04 6.24
C ARG A 65 11.67 0.70 5.98
N LYS A 66 10.36 0.61 6.20
CA LYS A 66 9.58 -0.62 5.99
C LYS A 66 9.27 -0.88 4.52
N GLN A 67 8.91 0.17 3.77
CA GLN A 67 8.53 0.06 2.36
C GLN A 67 9.71 0.19 1.38
N GLY A 68 10.88 0.63 1.85
CA GLY A 68 12.03 0.93 1.00
C GLY A 68 11.82 2.20 0.17
N SER A 69 12.48 2.29 -0.98
CA SER A 69 12.52 3.48 -1.85
C SER A 69 11.25 3.70 -2.70
N ASN A 70 10.06 3.37 -2.15
CA ASN A 70 8.77 3.44 -2.86
C ASN A 70 7.89 4.60 -2.39
N MET A 71 8.48 5.63 -1.79
CA MET A 71 7.78 6.85 -1.40
C MET A 71 8.16 7.99 -2.35
N TYR A 72 7.17 8.79 -2.75
CA TYR A 72 7.33 9.81 -3.78
C TYR A 72 6.85 11.17 -3.26
N HIS A 73 7.56 12.22 -3.65
CA HIS A 73 7.15 13.61 -3.49
C HIS A 73 7.25 14.29 -4.85
N ASN A 74 6.12 14.84 -5.35
CA ASN A 74 6.02 15.47 -6.67
C ASN A 74 6.56 14.61 -7.83
N GLY A 75 6.27 13.30 -7.80
CA GLY A 75 6.68 12.35 -8.83
C GLY A 75 8.16 11.90 -8.78
N LYS A 76 8.95 12.41 -7.82
CA LYS A 76 10.33 11.98 -7.58
C LYS A 76 10.38 11.07 -6.35
N ILE A 77 11.29 10.09 -6.37
CA ILE A 77 11.51 9.15 -5.27
C ILE A 77 12.16 9.88 -4.09
N LEU A 78 11.71 9.58 -2.88
CA LEU A 78 12.33 10.03 -1.64
C LEU A 78 13.39 9.01 -1.19
N HIS A 79 14.52 9.53 -0.73
CA HIS A 79 15.63 8.79 -0.17
C HIS A 79 15.78 9.09 1.33
N ILE A 80 16.16 8.08 2.12
CA ILE A 80 16.68 8.29 3.47
C ILE A 80 18.20 8.24 3.39
N ASP A 81 18.86 9.34 3.73
CA ASP A 81 20.31 9.41 3.91
C ASP A 81 20.67 9.48 5.39
N MET A 82 21.81 8.88 5.74
CA MET A 82 22.31 8.84 7.12
C MET A 82 23.45 9.83 7.27
N VAL A 83 23.16 11.02 7.82
CA VAL A 83 24.16 12.06 8.07
C VAL A 83 24.45 12.13 9.56
N SER A 84 25.73 11.92 9.94
CA SER A 84 26.14 11.88 11.35
C SER A 84 25.29 10.90 12.20
N ASN A 85 24.99 9.73 11.65
CA ASN A 85 24.16 8.68 12.25
C ASN A 85 22.69 9.09 12.51
N LYS A 86 22.19 10.13 11.84
CA LYS A 86 20.78 10.55 11.90
C LYS A 86 20.14 10.49 10.50
N PRO A 87 18.88 10.05 10.39
CA PRO A 87 18.18 9.96 9.11
C PRO A 87 17.64 11.33 8.66
N PHE A 88 17.88 11.66 7.39
CA PHE A 88 17.34 12.82 6.69
C PHE A 88 16.67 12.38 5.38
N ILE A 89 15.63 13.11 4.98
CA ILE A 89 14.82 12.78 3.81
C ILE A 89 15.20 13.72 2.68
N HIS A 90 15.69 13.16 1.57
CA HIS A 90 16.10 13.92 0.41
C HIS A 90 15.45 13.41 -0.88
N LEU A 91 15.22 14.32 -1.83
CA LEU A 91 14.89 13.95 -3.22
C LEU A 91 16.13 13.52 -4.03
N VAL A 92 17.31 13.97 -3.62
CA VAL A 92 18.60 13.64 -4.23
C VAL A 92 19.58 13.36 -3.09
N LYS A 93 20.44 12.35 -3.26
CA LYS A 93 21.42 12.00 -2.22
C LYS A 93 22.24 13.20 -1.78
N SER A 94 22.32 13.44 -0.48
CA SER A 94 23.03 14.58 0.10
C SER A 94 23.60 14.24 1.48
N ASP A 95 24.70 14.89 1.82
CA ASP A 95 25.33 14.82 3.14
C ASP A 95 24.93 15.99 4.05
N GLU A 96 23.97 16.81 3.62
CA GLU A 96 23.47 17.92 4.44
C GLU A 96 22.60 17.42 5.61
N PRO A 97 22.77 17.96 6.83
CA PRO A 97 21.99 17.53 8.00
C PRO A 97 20.61 18.22 8.06
N ARG A 98 19.86 18.23 6.96
CA ARG A 98 18.50 18.79 6.84
C ARG A 98 17.72 18.05 5.77
N ASP A 99 16.38 18.06 5.85
CA ASP A 99 15.56 17.49 4.77
C ASP A 99 15.56 18.41 3.54
N ILE A 100 15.61 17.80 2.34
CA ILE A 100 15.72 18.49 1.06
C ILE A 100 14.65 17.94 0.12
N LEU A 101 13.55 18.67 -0.01
CA LEU A 101 12.37 18.30 -0.82
C LEU A 101 12.12 19.22 -2.02
N GLU A 102 13.11 20.06 -2.35
CA GLU A 102 13.13 20.99 -3.48
C GLU A 102 13.67 20.38 -4.79
#